data_AF-A0A819TNX5-F1
#
_entry.id   AF-A0A819TNX5-F1
#
_cell.length_a   1.000
_cell.length_b   1.000
_cell.length_c   1.000
_cell.angle_alpha   90.00
_cell.angle_beta   90.00
_cell.angle_gamma   90.00
#
_symmetry.space_group_name_H-M   'P 1'
#
loop_
_entity.id
_entity.type
_entity.pdbx_description
1 polymer ?
#
loop_
_entity_poly.entity_id
_entity_poly.type
_entity_poly.pdbx_seq_one_letter_code
_entity_poly.pdbx_strand_id
1 'polypeptide(L)'
;FPPDDCSAEGQNWNLPIYDWNSQSKKPQVFNWWIKRLKKALHIIDIVRIDHFRGLESYWSIPVDENFLPMKPIDGEWVKAPGVEFFHALVSALERDLPLIVEDLGSLTTETFDLRDQFNLTGIRIVQFGFGFYPDNMYRPHNFIQNCVAYTATHYNPTAIGLWTKHAEDYEKKTFVNNVRLVEQLDEYCNEDDRDNVANIAIIQLQDLLGLDDTGRMNDPSLSSDAGSDSR
;
A
#
# COMPACT_ATOMS: atom_id res chain seq x y z
N PHE A 1 -5.97 -11.88 4.09
CA PHE A 1 -6.75 -10.82 4.75
C PHE A 1 -7.96 -11.43 5.42
N PRO A 2 -8.35 -10.94 6.60
CA PRO A 2 -9.67 -11.24 7.13
C PRO A 2 -10.76 -10.69 6.21
N PRO A 3 -12.02 -11.11 6.38
CA PRO A 3 -13.15 -10.38 5.86
C PRO A 3 -13.17 -8.92 6.31
N ASP A 4 -13.58 -8.04 5.41
CA ASP A 4 -13.72 -6.60 5.65
C ASP A 4 -14.87 -6.02 4.81
N ASP A 5 -15.08 -4.69 4.90
CA ASP A 5 -16.14 -3.99 4.18
C ASP A 5 -16.00 -4.07 2.64
N CYS A 6 -14.80 -4.40 2.14
CA CYS A 6 -14.52 -4.56 0.71
C CYS A 6 -14.66 -6.01 0.25
N SER A 7 -14.50 -6.99 1.15
CA SER A 7 -14.56 -8.41 0.87
C SER A 7 -15.16 -9.20 2.04
N ALA A 8 -16.44 -9.59 1.89
CA ALA A 8 -17.16 -10.35 2.92
C ALA A 8 -16.57 -11.75 3.18
N GLU A 9 -15.85 -12.32 2.21
CA GLU A 9 -15.18 -13.62 2.37
C GLU A 9 -13.71 -13.50 2.79
N GLY A 10 -13.16 -12.28 2.78
CA GLY A 10 -11.73 -12.03 2.91
C GLY A 10 -10.95 -12.51 1.69
N GLN A 11 -9.62 -12.53 1.80
CA GLN A 11 -8.75 -12.95 0.70
C GLN A 11 -7.68 -13.91 1.21
N ASN A 12 -7.53 -15.03 0.51
CA ASN A 12 -6.40 -15.94 0.69
C ASN A 12 -5.42 -15.78 -0.48
N TRP A 13 -4.24 -15.25 -0.19
CA TRP A 13 -3.18 -15.06 -1.19
C TRP A 13 -2.37 -16.32 -1.49
N ASN A 14 -2.59 -17.40 -0.72
CA ASN A 14 -1.92 -18.68 -0.87
C ASN A 14 -0.38 -18.57 -0.83
N LEU A 15 0.13 -17.63 -0.03
CA LEU A 15 1.56 -17.43 0.18
C LEU A 15 1.98 -18.05 1.52
N PRO A 16 3.13 -18.74 1.58
CA PRO A 16 3.69 -19.16 2.85
C PRO A 16 4.06 -17.94 3.69
N ILE A 17 3.82 -18.02 5.00
CA ILE A 17 4.19 -16.97 5.95
C ILE A 17 5.64 -17.17 6.43
N TYR A 18 6.30 -16.06 6.78
CA TYR A 18 7.61 -16.13 7.42
C TYR A 18 7.49 -16.66 8.85
N ASP A 19 8.42 -17.53 9.24
CA ASP A 19 8.53 -18.01 10.61
C ASP A 19 9.31 -17.01 11.50
N TRP A 20 8.63 -15.92 11.85
CA TRP A 20 9.19 -14.86 12.70
C TRP A 20 9.30 -15.24 14.17
N ASN A 21 8.44 -16.15 14.65
CA ASN A 21 8.34 -16.50 16.06
C ASN A 21 9.35 -17.57 16.49
N SER A 22 9.89 -18.34 15.55
CA SER A 22 10.96 -19.28 15.83
C SER A 22 12.28 -18.58 16.13
N GLN A 23 12.80 -18.78 17.34
CA GLN A 23 14.10 -18.25 17.76
C GLN A 23 15.25 -18.68 16.82
N SER A 24 15.13 -19.86 16.20
CA SER A 24 16.14 -20.39 15.28
C SER A 24 16.03 -19.84 13.85
N LYS A 25 14.81 -19.50 13.40
CA LYS A 25 14.53 -19.05 12.03
C LYS A 25 14.47 -17.53 11.89
N LYS A 26 14.04 -16.79 12.92
CA LYS A 26 13.96 -15.32 12.90
C LYS A 26 15.24 -14.66 12.37
N PRO A 27 16.46 -15.01 12.84
CA PRO A 27 17.69 -14.41 12.30
C PRO A 27 17.94 -14.75 10.82
N GLN A 28 17.48 -15.91 10.34
CA GLN A 28 17.60 -16.33 8.95
C GLN A 28 16.67 -15.52 8.05
N VAL A 29 15.44 -15.26 8.52
CA VAL A 29 14.47 -14.40 7.82
C VAL A 29 15.02 -12.97 7.71
N PHE A 30 15.58 -12.43 8.80
CA PHE A 30 16.19 -11.09 8.81
C PHE A 30 17.34 -11.01 7.79
N ASN A 31 18.26 -11.99 7.83
CA ASN A 31 19.38 -12.06 6.89
C ASN A 31 18.93 -12.20 5.43
N TRP A 32 17.85 -12.94 5.18
CA TRP A 32 17.28 -13.06 3.84
C TRP A 32 16.74 -11.70 3.35
N TRP A 33 15.98 -10.99 4.18
CA TRP A 33 15.46 -9.66 3.86
C TRP A 33 16.55 -8.62 3.65
N ILE A 34 17.60 -8.62 4.48
CA ILE A 34 18.77 -7.75 4.31
C ILE A 34 19.41 -8.00 2.93
N LYS A 35 19.63 -9.27 2.57
CA LYS A 35 20.20 -9.63 1.26
C LYS A 35 19.29 -9.21 0.10
N ARG A 36 17.98 -9.46 0.23
CA ARG A 36 16.96 -9.06 -0.76
C ARG A 36 16.96 -7.55 -0.98
N LEU A 37 16.92 -6.78 0.10
CA LEU A 37 16.90 -5.32 0.04
C LEU A 37 18.19 -4.77 -0.55
N LYS A 38 19.36 -5.24 -0.07
CA LYS A 38 20.65 -4.86 -0.67
C LYS A 38 20.67 -5.14 -2.17
N LYS A 39 20.21 -6.32 -2.60
CA LYS A 39 20.17 -6.68 -4.02
C LYS A 39 19.23 -5.78 -4.83
N ALA A 40 18.06 -5.45 -4.31
CA ALA A 40 17.13 -4.52 -4.96
C ALA A 40 17.76 -3.13 -5.09
N LEU A 41 18.43 -2.64 -4.05
CA LEU A 41 19.10 -1.34 -4.07
C LEU A 41 20.33 -1.26 -4.98
N HIS A 42 20.76 -2.37 -5.61
CA HIS A 42 21.73 -2.31 -6.70
C HIS A 42 21.11 -1.94 -8.06
N ILE A 43 19.79 -2.03 -8.19
CA ILE A 43 19.07 -1.81 -9.47
C ILE A 43 18.04 -0.67 -9.40
N ILE A 44 17.57 -0.31 -8.20
CA ILE A 44 16.59 0.75 -7.97
C ILE A 44 17.01 1.60 -6.77
N ASP A 45 16.69 2.90 -6.80
CA ASP A 45 17.10 3.83 -5.75
C ASP A 45 16.22 3.74 -4.49
N ILE A 46 14.92 3.48 -4.68
CA ILE A 46 13.91 3.42 -3.62
C ILE A 46 13.06 2.17 -3.83
N VAL A 47 12.81 1.41 -2.76
CA VAL A 47 12.02 0.17 -2.82
C VAL A 47 10.66 0.41 -2.16
N ARG A 48 9.58 0.17 -2.91
CA ARG A 48 8.24 0.08 -2.32
C ARG A 48 8.03 -1.29 -1.67
N ILE A 49 7.69 -1.32 -0.38
CA ILE A 49 7.28 -2.52 0.34
C ILE A 49 5.76 -2.62 0.28
N ASP A 50 5.28 -3.61 -0.48
CA ASP A 50 3.86 -3.93 -0.56
C ASP A 50 3.39 -4.60 0.74
N HIS A 51 2.15 -4.36 1.14
CA HIS A 51 1.54 -4.89 2.35
C HIS A 51 2.37 -4.64 3.61
N PHE A 52 2.80 -3.38 3.82
CA PHE A 52 3.69 -3.01 4.94
C PHE A 52 3.12 -3.40 6.31
N ARG A 53 1.80 -3.32 6.48
CA ARG A 53 1.13 -3.74 7.72
C ARG A 53 1.48 -5.16 8.15
N GLY A 54 1.81 -6.06 7.21
CA GLY A 54 2.28 -7.42 7.47
C GLY A 54 3.57 -7.51 8.29
N LEU A 55 4.36 -6.43 8.34
CA LEU A 55 5.57 -6.31 9.17
C LEU A 55 5.26 -5.87 10.60
N GLU A 56 4.06 -5.36 10.86
CA GLU A 56 3.52 -5.10 12.20
C GLU A 56 2.72 -6.33 12.68
N SER A 57 1.74 -6.76 11.88
CA SER A 57 0.97 -7.97 12.09
C SER A 57 0.42 -8.52 10.77
N TYR A 58 0.39 -9.84 10.63
CA TYR A 58 -0.10 -10.51 9.43
C TYR A 58 -1.26 -11.44 9.76
N TRP A 59 -2.14 -11.64 8.78
CA TRP A 59 -3.27 -12.55 8.89
C TRP A 59 -2.80 -13.96 8.54
N SER A 60 -2.79 -14.85 9.53
CA SER A 60 -2.36 -16.23 9.39
C SER A 60 -3.58 -17.12 9.19
N ILE A 61 -3.70 -17.77 8.03
CA ILE A 61 -4.77 -18.72 7.75
C ILE A 61 -4.23 -20.13 8.02
N PRO A 62 -4.87 -20.93 8.89
CA PRO A 62 -4.45 -22.29 9.15
C PRO A 62 -4.60 -23.18 7.90
N VAL A 63 -3.83 -24.26 7.87
CA VAL A 63 -3.95 -25.32 6.86
C VAL A 63 -4.53 -26.57 7.50
N ASP A 64 -5.26 -27.35 6.71
CA ASP A 64 -5.77 -28.66 7.13
C ASP A 64 -4.67 -29.74 7.14
N GLU A 65 -5.06 -30.98 7.45
CA GLU A 65 -4.17 -32.15 7.48
C GLU A 65 -3.52 -32.48 6.11
N ASN A 66 -4.10 -31.99 5.01
CA ASN A 66 -3.59 -32.15 3.65
C ASN A 66 -2.81 -30.91 3.18
N PHE A 67 -2.50 -29.97 4.08
CA PHE A 67 -1.85 -28.69 3.80
C PHE A 67 -2.65 -27.77 2.85
N LEU A 68 -3.98 -27.96 2.77
CA LEU A 68 -4.85 -27.04 2.04
C LEU A 68 -5.25 -25.89 2.98
N PRO A 69 -5.24 -24.64 2.50
CA PRO A 69 -5.60 -23.51 3.34
C PRO A 69 -7.09 -23.53 3.69
N MET A 70 -7.39 -23.25 4.95
CA MET A 70 -8.77 -23.03 5.41
C MET A 70 -9.32 -21.70 4.88
N LYS A 71 -10.54 -21.32 5.27
CA LYS A 71 -11.16 -20.08 4.78
C LYS A 71 -10.48 -18.86 5.42
N PRO A 72 -10.46 -17.69 4.75
CA PRO A 72 -9.87 -16.49 5.34
C PRO A 72 -10.48 -16.10 6.69
N ILE A 73 -11.76 -16.36 6.92
CA ILE A 73 -12.43 -16.10 8.20
C ILE A 73 -11.86 -16.94 9.37
N ASP A 74 -11.25 -18.09 9.10
CA ASP A 74 -10.69 -18.99 10.11
C ASP A 74 -9.27 -18.58 10.56
N GLY A 75 -8.74 -17.48 10.00
CA GLY A 75 -7.41 -16.99 10.34
C GLY A 75 -7.36 -16.17 11.63
N GLU A 76 -6.14 -15.74 11.97
CA GLU A 76 -5.89 -14.89 13.13
C GLU A 76 -4.81 -13.84 12.86
N TRP A 77 -4.86 -12.74 13.60
CA TRP A 77 -3.79 -11.74 13.60
C TRP A 77 -2.59 -12.24 14.41
N VAL A 78 -1.45 -12.39 13.75
CA VAL A 78 -0.18 -12.75 14.38
C VAL A 78 0.77 -11.55 14.32
N LYS A 79 1.33 -11.16 15.47
CA LYS A 79 2.33 -10.08 15.54
C LYS A 79 3.62 -10.49 14.81
N ALA A 80 4.15 -9.57 14.03
CA ALA A 80 5.48 -9.66 13.44
C ALA A 80 6.48 -8.82 14.27
N PRO A 81 7.79 -9.14 14.24
CA PRO A 81 8.81 -8.43 14.99
C PRO A 81 9.26 -7.16 14.23
N GLY A 82 8.32 -6.31 13.83
CA GLY A 82 8.57 -5.17 12.94
C GLY A 82 9.67 -4.23 13.42
N VAL A 83 9.66 -3.87 14.72
CA VAL A 83 10.68 -2.99 15.30
C VAL A 83 12.08 -3.62 15.24
N GLU A 84 12.22 -4.88 15.65
CA GLU A 84 13.50 -5.60 15.56
C GLU A 84 13.96 -5.75 14.10
N PHE A 85 13.01 -6.01 13.21
CA PHE A 85 13.25 -6.18 11.78
C PHE A 85 13.82 -4.91 11.14
N PHE A 86 13.19 -3.76 11.36
CA PHE A 86 13.65 -2.50 10.79
C PHE A 86 14.95 -2.01 11.42
N HIS A 87 15.17 -2.23 12.72
CA HIS A 87 16.48 -1.99 13.34
C HIS A 87 17.58 -2.84 12.69
N ALA A 88 17.32 -4.10 12.37
CA ALA A 88 18.27 -4.96 11.67
C ALA A 88 18.56 -4.43 10.25
N LEU A 89 17.56 -3.93 9.53
CA LEU A 89 17.76 -3.32 8.21
C LEU A 89 18.60 -2.03 8.28
N VAL A 90 18.25 -1.11 9.19
CA VAL A 90 19.01 0.14 9.40
C VAL A 90 20.46 -0.18 9.74
N SER A 91 20.68 -1.10 10.68
CA SER A 91 22.02 -1.51 11.09
C SER A 91 22.81 -2.13 9.95
N ALA A 92 22.17 -2.95 9.11
CA ALA A 92 22.84 -3.65 8.02
C ALA A 92 23.13 -2.75 6.80
N LEU A 93 22.38 -1.66 6.62
CA LEU A 93 22.59 -0.67 5.57
C LEU A 93 23.46 0.51 6.03
N GLU A 94 23.58 0.75 7.33
CA GLU A 94 24.30 1.87 7.94
C GLU A 94 23.80 3.25 7.46
N ARG A 95 22.49 3.35 7.24
CA ARG A 95 21.80 4.56 6.76
C ARG A 95 20.30 4.45 6.97
N ASP A 96 19.61 5.57 6.76
CA ASP A 96 18.16 5.60 6.64
C ASP A 96 17.68 4.71 5.48
N LEU A 97 16.50 4.14 5.67
CA LEU A 97 15.92 3.15 4.77
C LEU A 97 15.30 3.85 3.56
N PRO A 98 15.80 3.62 2.32
CA PRO A 98 15.22 4.19 1.11
C PRO A 98 13.97 3.39 0.71
N LEU A 99 12.94 3.44 1.56
CA LEU A 99 11.73 2.65 1.43
C LEU A 99 10.50 3.55 1.35
N ILE A 100 9.61 3.20 0.44
CA ILE A 100 8.21 3.63 0.46
C ILE A 100 7.39 2.46 1.00
N VAL A 101 6.43 2.70 1.88
CA VAL A 101 5.58 1.66 2.44
C VAL A 101 4.16 1.79 1.91
N GLU A 102 3.60 0.66 1.47
CA GLU A 102 2.18 0.56 1.15
C GLU A 102 1.38 0.50 2.46
N ASP A 103 0.92 1.66 2.92
CA ASP A 103 0.14 1.88 4.14
C ASP A 103 -1.34 2.18 3.83
N LEU A 104 -1.98 1.36 3.01
CA LEU A 104 -3.40 1.47 2.67
C LEU A 104 -4.27 0.47 3.44
N GLY A 105 -5.58 0.69 3.34
CA GLY A 105 -6.59 -0.17 3.95
C GLY A 105 -6.77 0.09 5.45
N SER A 106 -7.30 -0.91 6.14
CA SER A 106 -7.56 -0.83 7.58
C SER A 106 -6.27 -1.04 8.37
N LEU A 107 -5.68 0.08 8.80
CA LEU A 107 -4.46 0.13 9.58
C LEU A 107 -4.73 0.39 11.06
N THR A 108 -3.83 -0.09 11.92
CA THR A 108 -3.86 0.19 13.36
C THR A 108 -2.89 1.33 13.70
N THR A 109 -3.05 1.94 14.87
CA THR A 109 -2.10 2.94 15.40
C THR A 109 -0.69 2.38 15.44
N GLU A 110 -0.51 1.11 15.84
CA GLU A 110 0.80 0.46 15.88
C GLU A 110 1.45 0.33 14.50
N THR A 111 0.65 0.23 13.43
CA THR A 111 1.19 0.23 12.06
C THR A 111 1.73 1.60 11.70
N PHE A 112 1.02 2.67 12.04
CA PHE A 112 1.49 4.04 11.84
C PHE A 112 2.71 4.37 12.72
N ASP A 113 2.69 3.96 13.99
CA ASP A 113 3.82 4.13 14.90
C ASP A 113 5.08 3.43 14.35
N LEU A 114 4.93 2.22 13.80
CA LEU A 114 6.05 1.50 13.16
C LEU A 114 6.59 2.24 11.94
N ARG A 115 5.72 2.80 11.09
CA ARG A 115 6.13 3.62 9.93
C ARG A 115 6.93 4.83 10.39
N ASP A 116 6.37 5.57 11.35
CA ASP A 116 6.87 6.87 11.77
C ASP A 116 8.15 6.75 12.61
N GLN A 117 8.27 5.70 13.44
CA GLN A 117 9.48 5.38 14.21
C GLN A 117 10.73 5.23 13.34
N PHE A 118 10.56 4.70 12.12
CA PHE A 118 11.66 4.48 11.17
C PHE A 118 11.66 5.50 10.02
N ASN A 119 10.88 6.58 10.16
CA ASN A 119 10.73 7.66 9.18
C ASN A 119 10.41 7.16 7.75
N LEU A 120 9.62 6.09 7.65
CA LEU A 120 9.29 5.46 6.37
C LEU A 120 8.26 6.29 5.60
N THR A 121 8.48 6.48 4.30
CA THR A 121 7.58 7.27 3.45
C THR A 121 6.30 6.50 3.16
N GLY A 122 5.15 7.00 3.60
CA GLY A 122 3.83 6.41 3.30
C GLY A 122 3.31 6.79 1.91
N ILE A 123 2.13 6.29 1.54
CA ILE A 123 1.48 6.59 0.27
C ILE A 123 0.10 7.23 0.46
N ARG A 124 -0.26 8.14 -0.45
CA ARG A 124 -1.57 8.79 -0.47
C ARG A 124 -2.14 8.69 -1.88
N ILE A 125 -3.29 8.04 -2.02
CA ILE A 125 -3.96 7.87 -3.31
C ILE A 125 -5.15 8.81 -3.36
N VAL A 126 -5.11 9.79 -4.27
CA VAL A 126 -6.17 10.80 -4.37
C VAL A 126 -7.54 10.21 -4.68
N GLN A 127 -7.59 9.10 -5.41
CA GLN A 127 -8.84 8.37 -5.65
C GLN A 127 -9.52 7.83 -4.38
N PHE A 128 -8.88 7.87 -3.21
CA PHE A 128 -9.52 7.54 -1.93
C PHE A 128 -9.98 8.77 -1.14
N GLY A 129 -9.71 9.98 -1.65
CA GLY A 129 -10.08 11.26 -1.04
C GLY A 129 -11.53 11.71 -1.30
N PHE A 130 -12.34 10.91 -2.00
CA PHE A 130 -13.75 11.18 -2.29
C PHE A 130 -14.63 11.15 -1.04
N GLY A 131 -15.86 11.68 -1.17
CA GLY A 131 -16.84 11.77 -0.07
C GLY A 131 -16.80 13.12 0.65
N PHE A 132 -17.45 13.21 1.81
CA PHE A 132 -17.72 14.49 2.49
C PHE A 132 -16.79 14.81 3.66
N TYR A 133 -15.91 13.88 4.08
CA TYR A 133 -15.09 14.02 5.27
C TYR A 133 -13.88 14.95 5.04
N PRO A 134 -13.83 16.13 5.70
CA PRO A 134 -12.77 17.13 5.48
C PRO A 134 -11.39 16.66 5.94
N ASP A 135 -11.33 15.74 6.90
CA ASP A 135 -10.17 15.15 7.54
C ASP A 135 -9.64 13.88 6.84
N ASN A 136 -10.22 13.50 5.69
CA ASN A 136 -9.75 12.37 4.92
C ASN A 136 -8.28 12.58 4.47
N MET A 137 -7.37 11.76 4.98
CA MET A 137 -5.92 11.82 4.74
C MET A 137 -5.52 11.69 3.25
N TYR A 138 -6.42 11.20 2.39
CA TYR A 138 -6.21 11.07 0.96
C TYR A 138 -6.58 12.32 0.16
N ARG A 139 -7.00 13.40 0.83
CA ARG A 139 -7.17 14.70 0.20
C ARG A 139 -5.85 15.48 0.20
N PRO A 140 -5.48 16.15 -0.91
CA PRO A 140 -4.19 16.84 -1.01
C PRO A 140 -3.88 17.82 0.12
N HIS A 141 -4.87 18.55 0.64
CA HIS A 141 -4.68 19.49 1.75
C HIS A 141 -4.40 18.84 3.11
N ASN A 142 -4.59 17.52 3.24
CA ASN A 142 -4.28 16.74 4.43
C ASN A 142 -3.01 15.89 4.25
N PHE A 143 -2.25 16.11 3.17
CA PHE A 143 -1.00 15.39 2.96
C PHE A 143 0.04 15.84 3.98
N ILE A 144 0.94 14.91 4.29
CA ILE A 144 2.13 15.16 5.10
C ILE A 144 3.33 15.14 4.17
N GLN A 145 4.40 15.82 4.56
CA GLN A 145 5.61 15.86 3.75
C GLN A 145 6.20 14.48 3.44
N ASN A 146 6.28 13.60 4.44
CA ASN A 146 6.84 12.25 4.29
C ASN A 146 5.84 11.24 3.68
N CYS A 147 5.28 11.58 2.52
CA CYS A 147 4.49 10.65 1.73
C CYS A 147 4.75 10.79 0.23
N VAL A 148 4.29 9.78 -0.52
CA VAL A 148 4.17 9.82 -1.98
C VAL A 148 2.71 9.99 -2.36
N ALA A 149 2.40 11.09 -3.06
CA ALA A 149 1.09 11.34 -3.63
C ALA A 149 0.95 10.60 -4.96
N TYR A 150 -0.11 9.80 -5.08
CA TYR A 150 -0.49 9.09 -6.30
C TYR A 150 -1.81 9.64 -6.82
N THR A 151 -1.92 9.82 -8.14
CA THR A 151 -3.25 9.94 -8.77
C THR A 151 -4.01 8.63 -8.54
N ALA A 152 -3.38 7.51 -8.93
CA ALA A 152 -3.82 6.15 -8.72
C ALA A 152 -2.63 5.17 -8.73
N THR A 153 -2.86 3.94 -8.28
CA THR A 153 -1.92 2.82 -8.46
C THR A 153 -2.33 1.96 -9.65
N HIS A 154 -1.53 0.94 -9.98
CA HIS A 154 -1.85 -0.03 -11.02
C HIS A 154 -3.09 -0.90 -10.71
N TYR A 155 -3.56 -0.94 -9.46
CA TYR A 155 -4.80 -1.66 -9.07
C TYR A 155 -6.06 -0.82 -9.24
N ASN A 156 -5.90 0.48 -9.32
CA ASN A 156 -7.00 1.41 -9.41
C ASN A 156 -7.55 1.50 -10.85
N PRO A 157 -8.83 1.83 -11.02
CA PRO A 157 -9.32 2.31 -12.31
C PRO A 157 -8.57 3.57 -12.75
N THR A 158 -8.63 3.86 -14.04
CA THR A 158 -8.18 5.14 -14.58
C THR A 158 -9.00 6.29 -13.99
N ALA A 159 -8.47 7.51 -14.01
CA ALA A 159 -9.21 8.68 -13.53
C ALA A 159 -10.55 8.86 -14.26
N ILE A 160 -10.55 8.69 -15.58
CA ILE A 160 -11.77 8.77 -16.41
C ILE A 160 -12.71 7.59 -16.12
N GLY A 161 -12.17 6.38 -15.95
CA GLY A 161 -12.97 5.21 -15.61
C GLY A 161 -13.69 5.35 -14.27
N LEU A 162 -12.97 5.80 -13.24
CA LEU A 162 -13.54 6.09 -11.92
C LEU A 162 -14.62 7.16 -12.01
N TRP A 163 -14.32 8.27 -12.69
CA TRP A 163 -15.25 9.37 -12.93
C TRP A 163 -16.58 8.91 -13.53
N THR A 164 -16.48 8.08 -14.58
CA THR A 164 -17.63 7.67 -15.38
C THR A 164 -18.54 6.71 -14.60
N LYS A 165 -17.98 5.92 -13.69
CA LYS A 165 -18.71 4.88 -12.95
C LYS A 165 -19.30 5.36 -11.63
N HIS A 166 -18.63 6.27 -10.91
CA HIS A 166 -18.86 6.42 -9.47
C HIS A 166 -19.15 7.85 -8.97
N ALA A 167 -19.03 8.89 -9.79
CA ALA A 167 -19.14 10.24 -9.26
C ALA A 167 -20.55 10.84 -9.40
N GLU A 168 -21.16 11.25 -8.28
CA GLU A 168 -22.23 12.26 -8.30
C GLU A 168 -21.64 13.65 -8.64
N ASP A 169 -22.49 14.62 -9.03
CA ASP A 169 -22.01 15.92 -9.57
C ASP A 169 -21.08 16.72 -8.62
N TYR A 170 -21.20 16.54 -7.30
CA TYR A 170 -20.30 17.15 -6.32
C TYR A 170 -18.93 16.45 -6.23
N GLU A 171 -18.93 15.12 -6.25
CA GLU A 171 -17.73 14.29 -6.23
C GLU A 171 -16.92 14.49 -7.51
N LYS A 172 -17.62 14.72 -8.62
CA LYS A 172 -17.05 15.13 -9.90
C LYS A 172 -16.17 16.39 -9.75
N LYS A 173 -16.71 17.49 -9.25
CA LYS A 173 -15.93 18.73 -9.14
C LYS A 173 -14.68 18.56 -8.25
N THR A 174 -14.82 17.79 -7.16
CA THR A 174 -13.73 17.53 -6.21
C THR A 174 -12.63 16.67 -6.83
N PHE A 175 -12.98 15.67 -7.66
CA PHE A 175 -12.01 14.80 -8.30
C PHE A 175 -11.12 15.48 -9.32
N VAL A 176 -11.71 16.23 -10.26
CA VAL A 176 -10.93 16.97 -11.27
C VAL A 176 -9.97 17.93 -10.59
N ASN A 177 -10.41 18.57 -9.51
CA ASN A 177 -9.53 19.43 -8.72
C ASN A 177 -8.42 18.62 -8.05
N ASN A 178 -8.71 17.49 -7.41
CA ASN A 178 -7.68 16.70 -6.72
C ASN A 178 -6.66 16.05 -7.68
N VAL A 179 -7.09 15.57 -8.86
CA VAL A 179 -6.16 15.03 -9.88
C VAL A 179 -5.27 16.15 -10.40
N ARG A 180 -5.85 17.32 -10.74
CA ARG A 180 -5.07 18.50 -11.12
C ARG A 180 -4.11 18.95 -10.02
N LEU A 181 -4.53 18.87 -8.76
CA LEU A 181 -3.67 19.21 -7.62
C LEU A 181 -2.45 18.29 -7.55
N VAL A 182 -2.57 17.00 -7.88
CA VAL A 182 -1.40 16.08 -7.98
C VAL A 182 -0.51 16.44 -9.17
N GLU A 183 -1.10 16.75 -10.33
CA GLU A 183 -0.37 17.21 -11.52
C GLU A 183 0.35 18.54 -11.30
N GLN A 184 -0.17 19.38 -10.40
CA GLN A 184 0.30 20.73 -10.10
C GLN A 184 0.84 20.86 -8.67
N LEU A 185 1.36 19.78 -8.07
CA LEU A 185 1.85 19.81 -6.68
C LEU A 185 2.90 20.93 -6.45
N ASP A 186 3.71 21.21 -7.46
CA ASP A 186 4.70 22.30 -7.43
C ASP A 186 4.07 23.70 -7.46
N GLU A 187 2.92 23.88 -8.12
CA GLU A 187 2.26 25.19 -8.29
C GLU A 187 1.39 25.59 -7.09
N TYR A 188 0.94 24.61 -6.30
CA TYR A 188 0.11 24.83 -5.11
C TYR A 188 0.90 24.92 -3.79
N CYS A 189 2.23 24.81 -3.86
CA CYS A 189 3.14 25.14 -2.76
C CYS A 189 3.16 26.67 -2.51
N ASN A 190 2.12 27.23 -1.89
CA ASN A 190 2.26 28.54 -1.27
C ASN A 190 3.35 28.47 -0.20
N GLU A 191 4.16 29.53 -0.04
CA GLU A 191 5.31 29.52 0.89
C GLU A 191 4.94 29.18 2.34
N ASP A 192 3.68 29.40 2.72
CA ASP A 192 3.13 29.13 4.06
C ASP A 192 2.69 27.66 4.28
N ASP A 193 2.59 26.83 3.23
CA ASP A 193 2.07 25.44 3.28
C ASP A 193 3.11 24.37 2.89
N ARG A 194 4.38 24.74 2.76
CA ARG A 194 5.45 23.82 2.29
C ARG A 194 5.64 22.56 3.14
N ASP A 195 5.22 22.59 4.41
CA ASP A 195 5.29 21.43 5.32
C ASP A 195 4.13 20.42 5.09
N ASN A 196 3.11 20.79 4.31
CA ASN A 196 1.89 20.00 4.05
C ASN A 196 1.83 19.41 2.61
N VAL A 197 2.95 19.35 1.90
CA VAL A 197 3.00 18.84 0.52
C VAL A 197 3.86 17.59 0.44
N ALA A 198 3.33 16.55 -0.20
CA ALA A 198 4.03 15.28 -0.40
C ALA A 198 5.39 15.49 -1.09
N ASN A 199 6.44 14.80 -0.62
CA ASN A 199 7.79 14.88 -1.21
C ASN A 199 7.89 14.36 -2.65
N ILE A 200 6.98 13.44 -3.04
CA ILE A 200 7.00 12.79 -4.36
C ILE A 200 5.58 12.73 -4.91
N ALA A 201 5.42 13.10 -6.17
CA ALA A 201 4.20 12.91 -6.96
C ALA A 201 4.40 11.79 -7.98
N ILE A 202 3.48 10.84 -8.06
CA ILE A 202 3.46 9.80 -9.09
C ILE A 202 2.10 9.81 -9.79
N ILE A 203 2.15 10.09 -11.09
CA ILE A 203 0.98 10.13 -11.96
C ILE A 203 0.97 8.83 -12.77
N GLN A 204 -0.14 8.11 -12.75
CA GLN A 204 -0.31 6.93 -13.58
C GLN A 204 -0.33 7.35 -15.06
N LEU A 205 0.41 6.65 -15.92
CA LEU A 205 0.54 7.00 -17.35
C LEU A 205 -0.82 7.07 -18.06
N GLN A 206 -1.76 6.20 -17.68
CA GLN A 206 -3.13 6.20 -18.18
C GLN A 206 -3.85 7.52 -17.91
N ASP A 207 -3.66 8.10 -16.72
CA ASP A 207 -4.28 9.38 -16.34
C ASP A 207 -3.67 10.51 -17.16
N LEU A 208 -2.33 10.51 -17.30
CA LEU A 208 -1.60 11.49 -18.14
C LEU A 208 -2.04 11.44 -19.61
N LEU A 209 -2.35 10.25 -20.13
CA LEU A 209 -2.82 10.05 -21.50
C LEU A 209 -4.34 10.25 -21.67
N GLY A 210 -5.08 10.46 -20.57
CA GLY A 210 -6.53 10.58 -20.61
C GLY A 210 -7.22 9.30 -21.11
N LEU A 211 -6.74 8.12 -20.72
CA LEU A 211 -7.36 6.85 -21.07
C LEU A 211 -8.55 6.55 -20.15
N ASP A 212 -9.56 5.86 -20.69
CA ASP A 212 -10.63 5.25 -19.91
C ASP A 212 -10.21 3.87 -19.36
N ASP A 213 -11.14 3.15 -18.74
CA ASP A 213 -10.86 1.85 -18.13
C ASP A 213 -10.47 0.74 -19.11
N THR A 214 -10.47 0.97 -20.42
CA THR A 214 -9.79 0.07 -21.36
C THR A 214 -8.27 0.04 -21.15
N GLY A 215 -7.71 1.10 -20.53
CA GLY A 215 -6.31 1.19 -20.13
C GLY A 215 -6.02 0.72 -18.70
N ARG A 216 -7.03 0.27 -17.93
CA ARG A 216 -6.83 -0.18 -16.54
C ARG A 216 -5.85 -1.34 -16.48
N MET A 217 -4.83 -1.23 -15.62
CA MET A 217 -3.73 -2.19 -15.57
C MET A 217 -4.13 -3.50 -14.88
N ASN A 218 -4.75 -3.43 -13.70
CA ASN A 218 -5.25 -4.59 -12.99
C ASN A 218 -6.57 -4.28 -12.28
N ASP A 219 -7.46 -5.28 -12.21
CA ASP A 219 -8.64 -5.25 -11.36
C ASP A 219 -8.54 -6.37 -10.31
N PRO A 220 -8.24 -6.04 -9.03
CA PRO A 220 -8.13 -7.04 -7.97
C PRO A 220 -9.40 -7.85 -7.72
N SER A 221 -10.58 -7.36 -8.13
CA SER A 221 -11.85 -8.09 -8.00
C SER A 221 -12.00 -9.21 -9.02
N LEU A 222 -11.27 -9.12 -10.14
CA LEU A 222 -11.20 -10.14 -11.17
C LEU A 222 -10.06 -11.10 -10.82
N SER A 223 -10.22 -11.89 -9.77
CA SER A 223 -9.36 -13.05 -9.59
C SER A 223 -9.56 -13.95 -10.81
N SER A 224 -8.49 -14.26 -11.55
CA SER A 224 -8.51 -15.40 -12.45
C SER A 224 -8.89 -16.63 -11.63
N ASP A 225 -9.99 -17.29 -11.98
CA ASP A 225 -10.30 -18.65 -11.56
C ASP A 225 -9.12 -19.57 -11.95
N ALA A 226 -8.09 -19.61 -11.13
CA ALA A 226 -7.03 -20.61 -11.21
C ALA A 226 -7.45 -21.79 -10.31
N GLY A 227 -8.48 -22.51 -10.73
CA GLY A 227 -9.00 -23.64 -9.96
C GLY A 227 -10.07 -24.52 -10.62
N SER A 228 -10.65 -24.11 -11.75
CA SER A 228 -11.61 -24.96 -12.48
C SER A 228 -11.33 -24.95 -13.97
N ASP A 229 -10.19 -25.51 -14.37
CA ASP A 229 -10.08 -26.05 -15.72
C ASP A 229 -9.44 -27.44 -15.63
N SER A 230 -10.21 -28.41 -16.11
CA SER A 230 -9.99 -29.84 -16.05
C SER A 230 -8.66 -30.28 -16.67
N ARG A 231 -7.91 -31.11 -15.94
CA ARG A 231 -7.14 -32.24 -16.50
C ARG A 231 -7.27 -33.45 -15.60
#